data_AF-A0A961D3P0-F1
#
_entry.id   AF-A0A961D3P0-F1
#
_cell.length_a   1.000
_cell.length_b   1.000
_cell.length_c   1.000
_cell.angle_alpha   90.00
_cell.angle_beta   90.00
_cell.angle_gamma   90.00
#
_symmetry.space_group_name_H-M   'P 1'
#
loop_
_entity.id
_entity.type
_entity.pdbx_description
1 polymer ?
#
loop_
_entity_poly.entity_id
_entity_poly.type
_entity_poly.pdbx_seq_one_letter_code
_entity_poly.pdbx_strand_id
1 'polypeptide(L)'
;MSGYPALDAFAGRLEFPLDPFQLRACERLEEGRSVLVAAPTGSGKTTVAEFAVHLARRERDARIFYTAPIKALSNQKFHELCAEYGDDEVGLLTGDVNLRGDAPIVVMTTEV
;
A
#
# COMPACT_ATOMS: atom_id res chain seq x y z
N MET A 1 -10.01 2.54 -22.71
CA MET A 1 -10.09 2.40 -21.23
C MET A 1 -9.77 0.96 -20.92
N SER A 2 -8.88 0.70 -19.97
CA SER A 2 -8.60 -0.67 -19.57
C SER A 2 -9.83 -1.26 -18.86
N GLY A 3 -9.83 -2.57 -18.60
CA GLY A 3 -10.86 -3.20 -17.77
C GLY A 3 -10.71 -2.91 -16.27
N TYR A 4 -9.79 -2.02 -15.88
CA TYR A 4 -9.29 -1.85 -14.51
C TYR A 4 -9.36 -0.37 -14.09
N PRO A 5 -10.56 0.14 -13.72
CA PRO A 5 -10.75 1.55 -13.38
C PRO A 5 -9.99 2.04 -12.14
N ALA A 6 -9.71 1.18 -11.15
CA ALA A 6 -8.89 1.58 -10.01
C ALA A 6 -7.42 1.70 -10.40
N LEU A 7 -6.90 0.77 -11.20
CA LEU A 7 -5.55 0.83 -11.75
C LEU A 7 -5.36 2.05 -12.65
N ASP A 8 -6.31 2.33 -13.55
CA ASP A 8 -6.24 3.51 -14.42
C ASP A 8 -6.18 4.81 -13.58
N ALA A 9 -6.99 4.90 -12.52
CA ALA A 9 -6.96 6.04 -11.60
C ALA A 9 -5.66 6.15 -10.78
N PHE A 10 -5.10 5.02 -10.36
CA PHE A 10 -3.82 4.99 -9.65
C PHE A 10 -2.66 5.38 -10.56
N ALA A 11 -2.57 4.79 -11.75
CA ALA A 11 -1.52 5.07 -12.72
C ALA A 11 -1.52 6.53 -13.18
N GLY A 12 -2.71 7.16 -13.28
CA GLY A 12 -2.82 8.59 -13.59
C GLY A 12 -2.23 9.55 -12.54
N ARG A 13 -1.91 9.05 -11.33
CA ARG A 13 -1.25 9.83 -10.26
C ARG A 13 0.27 9.69 -10.25
N LEU A 14 0.82 8.74 -11.01
CA LEU A 14 2.25 8.48 -11.05
C LEU A 14 2.93 9.37 -12.10
N GLU A 15 4.14 9.84 -11.78
CA GLU A 15 4.98 10.62 -12.71
C GLU A 15 5.71 9.72 -13.73
N PHE A 16 5.60 8.40 -13.57
CA PHE A 16 6.28 7.39 -14.37
C PHE A 16 5.33 6.26 -14.77
N PRO A 17 5.55 5.60 -15.93
CA PRO A 17 4.76 4.45 -16.32
C PRO A 17 5.05 3.25 -15.41
N LEU A 18 4.05 2.38 -15.26
CA LEU A 18 4.22 1.11 -14.56
C LEU A 18 4.95 0.09 -15.44
N ASP A 19 5.89 -0.63 -14.83
CA ASP A 19 6.56 -1.77 -15.45
C ASP A 19 5.58 -2.93 -15.67
N PRO A 20 5.83 -3.83 -16.65
CA PRO A 20 4.93 -4.94 -16.97
C PRO A 20 4.55 -5.81 -15.77
N PHE A 21 5.48 -6.05 -14.84
CA PHE A 21 5.19 -6.86 -13.64
C PHE A 21 4.30 -6.11 -12.63
N GLN A 22 4.45 -4.79 -12.53
CA GLN A 22 3.62 -3.95 -11.67
C GLN A 22 2.20 -3.90 -12.21
N LEU A 23 2.06 -3.61 -13.51
CA LEU A 23 0.76 -3.65 -14.21
C LEU A 23 0.05 -4.98 -13.95
N ARG A 24 0.75 -6.08 -14.22
CA ARG A 24 0.17 -7.42 -14.02
C ARG A 24 -0.24 -7.69 -12.59
N ALA A 25 0.55 -7.27 -11.61
CA ALA A 25 0.21 -7.45 -10.21
C ALA A 25 -1.03 -6.62 -9.82
N CYS A 26 -1.09 -5.36 -10.28
CA CYS A 26 -2.23 -4.48 -10.01
C CYS A 26 -3.53 -4.97 -10.66
N GLU A 27 -3.48 -5.45 -11.92
CA GLU A 27 -4.64 -6.08 -12.56
C GLU A 27 -5.20 -7.23 -11.71
N ARG A 28 -4.31 -8.09 -11.20
CA ARG A 28 -4.71 -9.25 -10.38
C ARG A 28 -5.27 -8.83 -9.02
N LEU A 29 -4.72 -7.79 -8.41
CA LEU A 29 -5.26 -7.20 -7.19
C LEU A 29 -6.67 -6.64 -7.42
N GLU A 30 -6.90 -5.91 -8.51
CA GLU A 30 -8.21 -5.34 -8.83
C GLU A 30 -9.27 -6.41 -9.19
N GLU A 31 -8.84 -7.55 -9.72
CA GLU A 31 -9.68 -8.75 -9.86
C GLU A 31 -10.01 -9.46 -8.53
N GLY A 32 -9.53 -8.93 -7.39
CA GLY A 32 -9.73 -9.53 -6.07
C GLY A 32 -8.82 -10.73 -5.77
N ARG A 33 -7.69 -10.86 -6.49
CA ARG A 33 -6.72 -11.96 -6.28
C ARG A 33 -5.52 -11.49 -5.46
N SER A 34 -4.94 -12.41 -4.69
CA SER A 34 -3.66 -12.19 -4.03
C SER A 34 -2.48 -12.32 -5.01
N VAL A 35 -1.41 -11.57 -4.74
CA VAL A 35 -0.18 -11.58 -5.56
C VAL A 35 1.06 -11.77 -4.69
N LEU A 36 2.06 -12.48 -5.23
CA LEU A 36 3.42 -12.53 -4.69
C LEU A 36 4.35 -11.90 -5.72
N VAL A 37 4.97 -10.78 -5.37
CA VAL A 37 5.88 -10.05 -6.26
C VAL A 37 7.32 -10.28 -5.83
N ALA A 38 8.08 -11.02 -6.63
CA ALA A 38 9.51 -11.26 -6.44
C ALA A 38 10.31 -10.52 -7.53
N ALA A 39 10.94 -9.41 -7.16
CA ALA A 39 11.81 -8.62 -8.02
C ALA A 39 12.99 -8.03 -7.24
N PRO A 40 14.12 -7.66 -7.88
CA PRO A 40 15.26 -7.07 -7.21
C PRO A 40 14.93 -5.78 -6.42
N THR A 41 15.74 -5.45 -5.42
CA THR A 41 15.66 -4.16 -4.72
C THR A 41 15.92 -3.03 -5.72
N GLY A 42 15.17 -1.93 -5.62
CA GLY A 42 15.23 -0.83 -6.59
C GLY A 42 14.28 -0.96 -7.78
N SER A 43 13.68 -2.14 -8.02
CA SER A 43 12.74 -2.34 -9.15
C SER A 43 11.32 -1.78 -8.92
N GLY A 44 11.09 -0.94 -7.90
CA GLY A 44 9.77 -0.33 -7.69
C GLY A 44 8.67 -1.27 -7.18
N LYS A 45 8.99 -2.38 -6.50
CA LYS A 45 7.98 -3.30 -5.94
C LYS A 45 6.93 -2.60 -5.05
N THR A 46 7.34 -1.55 -4.35
CA THR A 46 6.50 -0.76 -3.45
C THR A 46 5.24 -0.22 -4.14
N THR A 47 5.31 0.09 -5.43
CA THR A 47 4.17 0.60 -6.21
C THR A 47 2.99 -0.38 -6.24
N VAL A 48 3.26 -1.69 -6.20
CA VAL A 48 2.19 -2.71 -6.10
C VAL A 48 1.51 -2.67 -4.73
N ALA A 49 2.28 -2.47 -3.66
CA ALA A 49 1.74 -2.34 -2.31
C ALA A 49 0.95 -1.03 -2.15
N GLU A 50 1.41 0.06 -2.74
CA GLU A 50 0.70 1.34 -2.78
C GLU A 50 -0.62 1.24 -3.54
N PHE A 51 -0.64 0.50 -4.65
CA PHE A 51 -1.89 0.19 -5.35
C PHE A 51 -2.85 -0.63 -4.48
N ALA A 52 -2.36 -1.61 -3.70
CA ALA A 52 -3.21 -2.35 -2.78
C ALA A 52 -3.84 -1.46 -1.70
N VAL A 53 -3.08 -0.49 -1.16
CA VAL A 53 -3.63 0.54 -0.25
C VAL A 53 -4.70 1.36 -0.97
N HIS A 54 -4.40 1.85 -2.18
CA HIS A 54 -5.36 2.63 -2.96
C HIS A 54 -6.67 1.87 -3.21
N LEU A 55 -6.58 0.59 -3.58
CA LEU A 55 -7.73 -0.25 -3.84
C LEU A 55 -8.56 -0.43 -2.56
N ALA A 56 -7.92 -0.77 -1.44
CA ALA A 56 -8.59 -0.92 -0.15
C ALA A 56 -9.29 0.36 0.30
N ARG A 57 -8.71 1.55 0.07
CA ARG A 57 -9.35 2.82 0.44
C ARG A 57 -10.57 3.19 -0.41
N ARG A 58 -10.83 2.48 -1.50
CA ARG A 58 -12.07 2.63 -2.29
C ARG A 58 -13.20 1.76 -1.77
N GLU A 59 -12.90 0.82 -0.89
CA GLU A 59 -13.87 -0.06 -0.23
C GLU A 59 -14.17 0.48 1.17
N ARG A 60 -15.45 0.68 1.50
CA ARG A 60 -15.85 1.39 2.74
C ARG A 60 -15.32 0.75 4.02
N ASP A 61 -15.31 -0.58 4.06
CA ASP A 61 -15.04 -1.35 5.28
C ASP A 61 -13.72 -2.13 5.20
N ALA A 62 -12.90 -1.87 4.18
CA ALA A 62 -11.62 -2.56 4.03
C ALA A 62 -10.56 -1.95 4.95
N ARG A 63 -9.79 -2.85 5.57
CA ARG A 63 -8.66 -2.53 6.44
C ARG A 63 -7.40 -3.12 5.86
N ILE A 64 -6.30 -2.36 5.88
CA ILE A 64 -5.01 -2.81 5.36
C ILE A 64 -3.92 -2.75 6.42
N PHE A 65 -3.13 -3.82 6.50
CA PHE A 65 -1.93 -3.91 7.31
C PHE A 65 -0.71 -3.85 6.40
N TYR A 66 0.08 -2.79 6.52
CA TYR A 66 1.34 -2.63 5.83
C TYR A 66 2.47 -3.04 6.77
N THR A 67 3.06 -4.21 6.53
CA THR A 67 4.17 -4.73 7.33
C THR A 67 5.52 -4.35 6.72
N ALA A 68 6.42 -3.79 7.51
CA ALA A 68 7.82 -3.59 7.13
C ALA A 68 8.76 -4.25 8.17
N PRO A 69 9.96 -4.71 7.76
CA PRO A 69 10.79 -5.56 8.62
C PRO A 69 11.50 -4.80 9.76
N ILE A 70 11.56 -3.47 9.71
CA ILE A 70 12.21 -2.66 10.74
C ILE A 70 11.44 -1.37 11.00
N LYS A 71 11.53 -0.88 12.25
CA LYS A 71 10.87 0.35 12.71
C LYS A 71 11.14 1.57 11.84
N ALA A 72 12.38 1.75 11.37
CA ALA A 72 12.72 2.91 10.55
C ALA A 72 11.92 2.96 9.24
N LEU A 73 11.72 1.80 8.59
CA LEU A 73 10.93 1.69 7.36
C LEU A 73 9.43 1.81 7.64
N SER A 74 8.95 1.25 8.76
CA SER A 74 7.57 1.44 9.20
C SER A 74 7.26 2.93 9.45
N ASN A 75 8.16 3.66 10.13
CA ASN A 75 8.00 5.09 10.39
C ASN A 75 8.01 5.90 9.10
N GLN A 76 8.94 5.62 8.19
CA GLN A 76 8.97 6.27 6.89
C GLN A 76 7.64 6.06 6.15
N LYS A 77 7.17 4.81 6.06
CA LYS A 77 5.94 4.51 5.33
C LYS A 77 4.70 5.10 6.01
N PHE A 78 4.67 5.13 7.33
CA PHE A 78 3.63 5.81 8.10
C PHE A 78 3.52 7.29 7.71
N HIS A 79 4.63 8.02 7.65
CA HIS A 79 4.60 9.43 7.26
C HIS A 79 4.21 9.64 5.80
N GLU A 80 4.68 8.79 4.88
CA GLU A 80 4.25 8.83 3.47
C GLU A 80 2.74 8.63 3.33
N LEU A 81 2.18 7.65 4.03
CA LEU A 81 0.75 7.35 3.98
C LEU A 81 -0.09 8.40 4.70
N CYS A 82 0.39 8.98 5.81
CA CYS A 82 -0.28 10.12 6.46
C CYS A 82 -0.34 11.34 5.53
N ALA A 83 0.73 11.59 4.77
CA ALA A 83 0.76 12.69 3.79
C ALA A 83 -0.23 12.46 2.64
N GLU A 84 -0.45 11.20 2.22
CA GLU A 84 -1.36 10.88 1.12
C GLU A 84 -2.83 10.79 1.56
N TYR A 85 -3.12 10.13 2.69
CA TYR A 85 -4.49 9.79 3.12
C TYR A 85 -4.99 10.64 4.30
N GLY A 86 -4.11 11.38 4.96
CA GLY A 86 -4.42 12.12 6.17
C GLY A 86 -4.10 11.34 7.43
N ASP A 87 -3.79 12.08 8.49
CA ASP A 87 -3.38 11.54 9.77
C ASP A 87 -4.43 10.58 10.36
N ASP A 88 -5.70 10.96 10.39
CA ASP A 88 -6.75 10.15 11.02
C ASP A 88 -6.99 8.78 10.37
N GLU A 89 -6.53 8.60 9.13
CA GLU A 89 -6.71 7.38 8.33
C GLU A 89 -5.60 6.34 8.55
N VAL A 90 -4.49 6.73 9.19
CA VAL A 90 -3.27 5.92 9.24
C VAL A 90 -2.77 5.73 10.68
N GLY A 91 -2.66 4.47 11.09
CA GLY A 91 -2.08 4.04 12.36
C GLY A 91 -0.67 3.50 12.22
N LEU A 92 0.03 3.44 13.34
CA LEU A 92 1.36 2.86 13.49
C LEU A 92 1.38 1.93 14.70
N LEU A 93 1.73 0.67 14.47
CA LEU A 93 1.93 -0.33 15.51
C LEU A 93 3.37 -0.86 15.46
N THR A 94 4.21 -0.44 16.39
CA THR A 94 5.54 -1.01 16.63
C THR A 94 5.60 -1.54 18.05
N GLY A 95 6.64 -2.31 18.39
CA GLY A 95 6.77 -2.90 19.73
C GLY A 95 6.73 -1.88 20.90
N ASP A 96 7.00 -0.61 20.61
CA ASP A 96 7.04 0.49 21.59
C ASP A 96 6.02 1.62 21.33
N VAL A 97 5.32 1.61 20.19
CA VAL A 97 4.41 2.69 19.79
C VAL A 97 3.09 2.09 19.29
N ASN A 98 1.98 2.57 19.84
CA ASN A 98 0.64 2.32 19.33
C ASN A 98 -0.06 3.65 19.08
N LEU A 99 -0.19 4.00 17.80
CA LEU A 99 -0.89 5.19 17.33
C LEU A 99 -2.04 4.76 16.44
N ARG A 100 -3.26 5.17 16.79
CA ARG A 100 -4.48 4.92 16.00
C ARG A 100 -4.55 3.47 15.53
N GLY A 101 -4.40 2.53 16.47
CA GLY A 101 -4.36 1.10 16.21
C GLY A 101 -5.64 0.50 15.62
N ASP A 102 -6.71 1.30 15.46
CA ASP A 102 -7.97 0.96 14.79
C ASP A 102 -8.15 1.67 13.43
N ALA A 103 -7.14 2.42 12.98
CA ALA A 103 -7.19 3.12 11.70
C ALA A 103 -7.39 2.15 10.52
N PRO A 104 -8.02 2.62 9.42
CA PRO A 104 -8.22 1.81 8.22
C PRO A 104 -6.91 1.35 7.56
N ILE A 105 -5.85 2.15 7.65
CA ILE A 105 -4.49 1.78 7.23
C ILE A 105 -3.64 1.64 8.49
N VAL A 106 -3.00 0.50 8.71
CA VAL A 106 -2.07 0.31 9.83
C VAL A 106 -0.71 -0.08 9.29
N VAL A 107 0.29 0.73 9.56
CA VAL A 107 1.69 0.37 9.33
C VAL A 107 2.24 -0.31 10.56
N MET A 108 2.92 -1.44 10.40
CA MET A 108 3.46 -2.19 11.53
C MET A 108 4.79 -2.87 11.25
N THR A 109 5.50 -3.28 12.30
CA THR A 109 6.59 -4.25 12.16
C THR A 109 6.03 -5.67 12.20
N THR A 110 6.81 -6.66 11.76
CA THR A 110 6.34 -8.06 11.65
C THR A 110 6.20 -8.78 13.00
N GLU A 111 6.76 -8.22 14.07
CA GLU A 111 6.78 -8.80 15.42
C GLU A 111 5.59 -8.39 16.29
N VAL A 112 4.78 -7.43 15.82
CA VAL A 112 3.54 -6.97 16.47
C VAL A 112 2.36 -7.78 15.96
#